data_AF-A0A841ZTL8-F1
#
_entry.id   AF-A0A841ZTL8-F1
#
_cell.length_a   1.000
_cell.length_b   1.000
_cell.length_c   1.000
_cell.angle_alpha   90.00
_cell.angle_beta   90.00
_cell.angle_gamma   90.00
#
_symmetry.space_group_name_H-M   'P 1'
#
loop_
_entity.id
_entity.type
_entity.pdbx_description
1 polymer ?
#
loop_
_entity_poly.entity_id
_entity_poly.type
_entity_poly.pdbx_seq_one_letter_code
_entity_poly.pdbx_strand_id
1 'polypeptide(L)'
;TKRGKDQVLFREKKENMRLAPNSNFNYGVNWNNQAFKPGKYTLHLTAWGSGEKWTFTKNFEIKREEATKWNDKAVELEHDYTMWYVIGGVILVLLLLIGVYLLGRKSRKKKEEE
;
A
#
# COMPACT_ATOMS: atom_id res chain seq x y z
N THR A 1 9.25 -10.23 6.70
CA THR A 1 8.34 -9.91 7.83
C THR A 1 8.86 -8.68 8.56
N LYS A 2 8.10 -8.06 9.47
CA LYS A 2 8.69 -7.13 10.44
C LYS A 2 9.57 -7.93 11.40
N ARG A 3 10.71 -7.37 11.83
CA ARG A 3 11.62 -8.09 12.72
C ARG A 3 10.88 -8.54 14.00
N GLY A 4 10.96 -9.83 14.31
CA GLY A 4 10.30 -10.43 15.49
C GLY A 4 8.79 -10.65 15.34
N LYS A 5 8.22 -10.51 14.14
CA LYS A 5 6.83 -10.87 13.83
C LYS A 5 6.79 -11.91 12.73
N ASP A 6 5.81 -12.82 12.79
CA ASP A 6 5.60 -13.85 11.76
C ASP A 6 4.70 -13.39 10.62
N GLN A 7 4.11 -12.20 10.72
CA GLN A 7 3.26 -11.64 9.67
C GLN A 7 4.06 -11.37 8.40
N VAL A 8 3.70 -12.08 7.33
CA VAL A 8 4.23 -11.89 5.98
C VAL A 8 3.72 -10.55 5.44
N LEU A 9 4.66 -9.66 5.11
CA LEU A 9 4.34 -8.36 4.51
C LEU A 9 4.29 -8.46 2.98
N PHE A 10 5.25 -9.19 2.41
CA PHE A 10 5.40 -9.40 0.99
C PHE A 10 5.86 -10.83 0.76
N ARG A 11 5.30 -11.48 -0.26
CA ARG A 11 5.69 -12.81 -0.72
C ARG A 11 5.67 -12.82 -2.22
N GLU A 12 6.78 -13.26 -2.81
CA GLU A 12 6.91 -13.45 -4.25
C GLU A 12 7.49 -14.85 -4.47
N LYS A 13 6.99 -15.56 -5.48
CA LYS A 13 7.52 -16.84 -5.92
C LYS A 13 7.85 -16.71 -7.40
N LYS A 14 9.10 -17.01 -7.76
CA LYS A 14 9.52 -17.13 -9.16
C LYS A 14 10.00 -18.54 -9.42
N GLU A 15 9.64 -19.06 -10.58
CA GLU A 15 9.98 -20.41 -11.02
C GLU A 15 10.71 -20.34 -12.36
N ASN A 16 11.33 -21.45 -12.77
CA ASN A 16 12.02 -21.59 -14.05
C ASN A 16 13.18 -20.62 -14.27
N MET A 17 13.78 -20.10 -13.19
CA MET A 17 14.99 -19.28 -13.27
C MET A 17 16.22 -20.18 -13.47
N ARG A 18 17.11 -19.78 -14.38
CA ARG A 18 18.38 -20.49 -14.63
C ARG A 18 19.53 -19.69 -14.04
N LEU A 19 20.42 -20.36 -13.32
CA LEU A 19 21.65 -19.80 -12.77
C LEU A 19 22.82 -20.66 -13.22
N ALA A 20 23.95 -20.03 -13.55
CA ALA A 20 25.17 -20.76 -13.88
C ALA A 20 25.81 -21.35 -12.61
N PRO A 21 26.52 -22.48 -12.72
CA PRO A 21 27.27 -23.04 -11.60
C PRO A 21 28.27 -22.01 -11.05
N ASN A 22 28.35 -21.88 -9.72
CA ASN A 22 29.25 -20.93 -9.02
C ASN A 22 29.11 -19.46 -9.43
N SER A 23 27.94 -19.02 -9.90
CA SER A 23 27.72 -17.61 -10.25
C SER A 23 26.89 -16.87 -9.20
N ASN A 24 27.04 -15.55 -9.19
CA ASN A 24 26.19 -14.66 -8.39
C ASN A 24 24.85 -14.45 -9.07
N PHE A 25 23.80 -14.25 -8.26
CA PHE A 25 22.45 -13.98 -8.73
C PHE A 25 21.89 -12.73 -8.06
N ASN A 26 21.60 -11.71 -8.86
CA ASN A 26 20.97 -10.48 -8.38
C ASN A 26 19.45 -10.63 -8.46
N TYR A 27 18.83 -10.94 -7.32
CA TYR A 27 17.37 -11.00 -7.22
C TYR A 27 16.80 -9.65 -6.77
N GLY A 28 16.10 -8.98 -7.68
CA GLY A 28 15.30 -7.80 -7.35
C GLY A 28 14.02 -8.19 -6.62
N VAL A 29 13.84 -7.69 -5.40
CA VAL A 29 12.59 -7.84 -4.63
C VAL A 29 11.64 -6.73 -5.06
N ASN A 30 10.53 -7.08 -5.70
CA ASN A 30 9.49 -6.12 -6.04
C ASN A 30 8.64 -5.80 -4.81
N TRP A 31 8.37 -4.51 -4.59
CA TRP A 31 7.53 -4.01 -3.49
C TRP A 31 6.07 -3.77 -3.92
N ASN A 32 5.66 -4.32 -5.06
CA ASN A 32 4.32 -4.23 -5.65
C ASN A 32 3.80 -2.77 -5.69
N ASN A 33 4.65 -1.83 -6.09
CA ASN A 33 4.32 -0.40 -6.15
C ASN A 33 3.81 0.21 -4.83
N GLN A 34 4.08 -0.44 -3.70
CA GLN A 34 3.78 0.12 -2.38
C GLN A 34 4.92 0.99 -1.87
N ALA A 35 4.59 2.02 -1.09
CA ALA A 35 5.59 2.86 -0.45
C ALA A 35 6.46 2.06 0.53
N PHE A 36 7.77 2.27 0.47
CA PHE A 36 8.70 1.77 1.47
C PHE A 36 8.40 2.43 2.81
N LYS A 37 8.16 1.59 3.83
CA LYS A 37 7.94 2.04 5.21
C LYS A 37 9.24 1.85 6.00
N PRO A 38 9.78 2.88 6.66
CA PRO A 38 10.99 2.74 7.46
C PRO A 38 10.78 1.75 8.61
N GLY A 39 11.81 0.98 8.93
CA GLY A 39 11.75 -0.02 10.00
C GLY A 39 12.71 -1.19 9.83
N LYS A 40 12.68 -2.10 10.81
CA LYS A 40 13.51 -3.31 10.84
C LYS A 40 12.71 -4.50 10.32
N TYR A 41 13.30 -5.22 9.37
CA TYR A 41 12.66 -6.31 8.64
C TYR A 41 13.54 -7.54 8.63
N THR A 42 12.90 -8.68 8.37
CA THR A 42 13.56 -9.97 8.16
C THR A 42 13.17 -10.51 6.80
N LEU A 43 14.17 -10.74 5.95
CA LEU A 43 14.05 -11.44 4.68
C LEU A 43 14.13 -12.94 4.94
N HIS A 44 13.16 -13.69 4.45
CA HIS A 44 13.19 -15.15 4.39
C HIS A 44 13.15 -15.55 2.91
N LEU A 45 14.21 -16.19 2.44
CA LEU A 45 14.37 -16.65 1.07
C LEU A 45 14.53 -18.17 1.08
N THR A 46 13.80 -18.85 0.20
CA THR A 46 13.99 -20.28 -0.05
C THR A 46 14.24 -20.45 -1.53
N ALA A 47 15.42 -21.00 -1.87
CA ALA A 47 15.79 -21.36 -3.22
C ALA A 47 15.78 -22.89 -3.35
N TRP A 48 15.31 -23.40 -4.47
CA TRP A 48 15.29 -24.82 -4.77
C TRP A 48 15.72 -25.03 -6.23
N GLY A 49 16.68 -25.93 -6.45
CA GLY A 49 17.21 -26.22 -7.78
C GLY A 49 18.18 -27.40 -7.75
N SER A 50 18.28 -28.14 -8.85
CA SER A 50 19.18 -29.30 -8.97
C SER A 50 19.06 -30.33 -7.84
N GLY A 51 17.85 -30.49 -7.27
CA GLY A 51 17.60 -31.40 -6.15
C GLY A 51 17.94 -30.84 -4.76
N GLU A 52 18.59 -29.67 -4.68
CA GLU A 52 19.04 -29.05 -3.43
C GLU A 52 18.16 -27.86 -3.04
N LYS A 53 17.90 -27.74 -1.73
CA LYS A 53 17.10 -26.67 -1.14
C LYS A 53 17.98 -25.84 -0.20
N TRP A 54 17.99 -24.52 -0.43
CA TRP A 54 18.68 -23.57 0.41
C TRP A 54 17.70 -22.61 1.06
N THR A 55 17.88 -22.36 2.35
CA THR A 55 17.10 -21.39 3.11
C THR A 55 18.02 -20.29 3.63
N PHE A 56 17.69 -19.05 3.33
CA PHE A 56 18.44 -17.88 3.75
C PHE A 56 17.55 -16.95 4.56
N THR A 57 18.04 -16.52 5.72
CA THR A 57 17.35 -15.53 6.56
C THR A 57 18.30 -14.38 6.84
N LYS A 58 17.88 -13.15 6.54
CA LYS A 58 18.68 -11.94 6.75
C LYS A 58 17.87 -10.82 7.35
N ASN A 59 18.39 -10.22 8.41
CA ASN A 59 17.83 -9.00 8.99
C ASN A 59 18.36 -7.78 8.25
N PHE A 60 17.48 -6.82 7.96
CA PHE A 60 17.83 -5.56 7.34
C PHE A 60 16.97 -4.43 7.91
N GLU A 61 17.42 -3.19 7.71
CA GLU A 61 16.72 -1.99 8.17
C GLU A 61 16.55 -1.04 6.99
N ILE A 62 15.32 -0.55 6.82
CA ILE A 62 15.01 0.51 5.87
C ILE A 62 15.05 1.82 6.65
N LYS A 63 16.03 2.66 6.36
CA LYS A 63 16.15 3.99 6.97
C LYS A 63 15.07 4.93 6.45
N ARG A 64 14.67 5.90 7.26
CA ARG A 64 13.65 6.90 6.89
C ARG A 64 14.08 7.71 5.67
N GLU A 65 15.32 8.19 5.64
CA GLU A 65 15.84 9.02 4.54
C GLU A 65 15.86 8.25 3.21
N GLU A 66 16.28 6.98 3.25
CA GLU A 66 16.29 6.11 2.06
C GLU A 66 14.87 5.79 1.59
N ALA A 67 13.95 5.48 2.52
CA ALA A 67 12.56 5.24 2.19
C ALA A 67 11.93 6.45 1.49
N THR A 68 12.09 7.65 2.04
CA THR A 68 11.57 8.88 1.44
C THR A 68 12.18 9.12 0.06
N LYS A 69 13.52 9.04 -0.06
CA LYS A 69 14.22 9.22 -1.34
C LYS A 69 13.73 8.27 -2.44
N TRP A 70 13.46 7.01 -2.11
CA TRP A 70 12.99 6.03 -3.08
C TRP A 70 11.50 6.15 -3.37
N ASN A 71 10.68 6.48 -2.38
CA ASN A 71 9.26 6.75 -2.58
C ASN A 71 9.03 7.99 -3.45
N ASP A 72 9.77 9.08 -3.24
CA ASP A 72 9.63 10.31 -4.03
C ASP A 72 9.99 10.11 -5.51
N LYS A 73 10.83 9.11 -5.81
CA LYS A 73 11.21 8.74 -7.17
C LYS A 73 10.27 7.73 -7.82
N ALA A 74 9.39 7.10 -7.04
CA ALA A 74 8.50 6.06 -7.53
C ALA A 74 7.24 6.69 -8.16
N VAL A 75 7.21 6.70 -9.50
CA VAL A 75 6.13 7.30 -10.31
C VAL A 75 4.81 6.53 -10.17
N GLU A 76 4.87 5.23 -9.88
CA GLU A 76 3.69 4.34 -9.87
C GLU A 76 3.18 4.02 -8.45
N LEU A 77 3.50 4.81 -7.43
CA LEU A 77 2.98 4.55 -6.08
C LEU A 77 1.45 4.53 -6.07
N GLU A 78 0.87 3.39 -5.69
CA GLU A 78 -0.57 3.27 -5.50
C GLU A 78 -1.02 4.29 -4.45
N HIS A 79 -1.85 5.24 -4.86
CA HIS A 79 -2.47 6.19 -3.96
C HIS A 79 -3.77 5.60 -3.42
N ASP A 80 -3.88 5.57 -2.09
CA ASP A 80 -5.12 5.17 -1.43
C ASP A 80 -6.13 6.33 -1.50
N TYR A 81 -7.10 6.22 -2.41
CA TYR A 81 -8.18 7.20 -2.59
C TYR A 81 -9.35 7.00 -1.62
N THR A 82 -9.28 6.02 -0.70
CA THR A 82 -10.38 5.74 0.26
C THR A 82 -10.76 6.98 1.06
N MET A 83 -9.75 7.77 1.49
CA MET A 83 -9.98 9.02 2.22
C MET A 83 -10.78 10.05 1.38
N TRP A 84 -10.50 10.15 0.08
CA TRP A 84 -11.20 11.04 -0.84
C TRP A 84 -12.65 10.62 -1.08
N TYR A 85 -12.93 9.31 -1.14
CA TYR A 85 -14.30 8.80 -1.20
C TYR A 85 -15.10 9.11 0.08
N VAL A 86 -14.49 8.98 1.26
CA VAL A 86 -15.13 9.34 2.53
C VAL A 86 -15.44 10.83 2.57
N ILE A 87 -14.49 11.68 2.19
CA ILE A 87 -14.70 13.14 2.13
C ILE A 87 -15.82 13.48 1.14
N GLY A 88 -15.82 12.88 -0.06
CA GLY A 88 -16.87 13.06 -1.05
C GLY A 88 -18.26 12.65 -0.54
N GLY A 89 -18.34 11.53 0.18
CA GLY A 89 -19.59 11.06 0.80
C GLY A 89 -20.12 12.03 1.87
N VAL A 90 -19.24 12.57 2.73
CA VAL A 90 -19.63 13.55 3.76
C VAL A 90 -20.15 14.84 3.12
N ILE A 91 -19.49 15.33 2.07
CA ILE A 91 -19.92 16.52 1.32
C ILE A 91 -21.30 16.29 0.69
N LEU A 92 -21.52 15.11 0.09
CA LEU A 92 -22.81 14.77 -0.52
C LEU A 92 -23.96 14.78 0.51
N VAL A 93 -23.73 14.21 1.69
CA VAL A 93 -24.72 14.21 2.78
C VAL A 93 -25.02 15.63 3.26
N LEU A 94 -24.00 16.48 3.43
CA LEU A 94 -24.19 17.88 3.81
C LEU A 94 -25.01 18.65 2.76
N LEU A 95 -24.74 18.45 1.48
CA LEU A 95 -25.51 19.07 0.40
C LEU A 95 -26.98 18.62 0.39
N LEU A 96 -27.24 17.34 0.64
CA LEU A 96 -28.62 16.83 0.77
C LEU A 96 -29.36 17.44 1.96
N LEU A 97 -28.69 17.56 3.12
CA LEU A 97 -29.27 18.20 4.30
C LEU A 97 -29.59 19.67 4.06
N ILE A 98 -28.67 20.40 3.41
CA ILE A 98 -28.89 21.81 3.02
C ILE A 98 -30.04 21.92 2.02
N GLY A 99 -30.10 21.02 1.03
CA GLY A 99 -31.17 20.99 0.04
C GLY A 99 -32.56 20.79 0.67
N VAL A 100 -32.69 19.82 1.57
CA VAL A 100 -33.93 19.56 2.31
C VAL A 100 -34.30 20.76 3.21
N TYR A 101 -33.32 21.35 3.90
CA TYR A 101 -33.54 22.52 4.74
C TYR A 101 -34.04 23.73 3.94
N LEU A 102 -33.45 24.01 2.77
CA LEU A 102 -33.87 25.12 1.90
C LEU A 102 -35.25 24.90 1.30
N LEU A 103 -35.57 23.68 0.85
CA LEU A 103 -36.91 23.32 0.36
C LEU A 103 -37.98 23.44 1.46
N GLY A 104 -37.67 22.98 2.67
CA GLY A 104 -38.55 23.11 3.84
C GLY A 104 -38.80 24.57 4.23
N ARG A 105 -37.78 25.43 4.15
CA ARG A 105 -37.91 26.88 4.40
C ARG A 105 -38.77 27.59 3.35
N LYS A 106 -38.68 27.19 2.08
CA LYS A 106 -39.46 27.79 0.99
C LYS A 106 -40.95 27.42 1.06
N SER A 107 -41.28 26.24 1.61
CA SER A 107 -42.67 25.80 1.79
C SER A 107 -43.39 26.52 2.95
N ARG A 108 -42.68 26.94 4.01
CA ARG A 108 -43.29 27.68 5.14
C ARG A 108 -43.68 29.11 4.80
N LYS A 109 -42.94 29.81 3.93
CA LYS A 109 -43.25 31.20 3.54
C LYS A 109 -44.53 31.35 2.70
N LYS A 110 -45.00 30.28 2.06
CA LYS A 110 -46.25 30.32 1.27
C LYS A 110 -47.53 30.19 2.11
N LYS A 111 -47.42 29.88 3.41
CA LYS A 111 -48.57 29.74 4.32
C LYS A 111 -48.85 30.98 5.17
N GLU A 112 -48.05 32.04 5.03
CA GLU A 112 -48.24 33.32 5.74
C GLU A 112 -48.90 34.40 4.84
N GLU A 113 -49.20 34.09 3.57
CA GLU A 113 -49.83 35.01 2.61
C GLU A 113 -51.27 34.60 2.20
N GLU A 114 -51.89 33.62 2.86
CA GLU A 114 -53.34 33.31 2.74
C GLU A 114 -54.09 33.69 4.02
#